data_AF-A0A535NRF1-F1
#
_entry.id   AF-A0A535NRF1-F1
#
_cell.length_a   1.000
_cell.length_b   1.000
_cell.length_c   1.000
_cell.angle_alpha   90.00
_cell.angle_beta   90.00
_cell.angle_gamma   90.00
#
_symmetry.space_group_name_H-M   'P 1'
#
loop_
_entity.id
_entity.type
_entity.pdbx_description
1 polymer ?
#
loop_
_entity_poly.entity_id
_entity_poly.type
_entity_poly.pdbx_seq_one_letter_code
_entity_poly.pdbx_strand_id
1 'polypeptide(L)'
;QAFNDLRRQRPCVLWELAVAQSGVPQYLGSPDDLKLLLMKARNRKTPQHGYRVQSGNRLSFQGRWYVCPGLLSRLRGREFDLYYDRRDVGVLYIFVEGEYVGEAYCPQLMGGRVSEWEARAMRKHDEEQRHLAREQGLPVRARIQDEAKASRRRHSTEIRASEQARQWDRQRGDIHPAIVSEQLANIEAKKLAPPKLPPARPDADDARPVRILPVRKM
;
A
#
# COMPACT_ATOMS: atom_id res chain seq x y z
N GLN A 1 29.51 -0.42 -45.04
CA GLN A 1 29.03 0.39 -46.19
C GLN A 1 29.81 -0.02 -47.42
N ALA A 2 29.11 -0.40 -48.49
CA ALA A 2 29.70 -0.90 -49.74
C ALA A 2 30.32 0.23 -50.58
N PHE A 3 31.32 -0.12 -51.38
CA PHE A 3 32.00 0.77 -52.32
C PHE A 3 31.06 1.12 -53.49
N ASN A 4 31.12 2.36 -53.99
CA ASN A 4 30.33 2.78 -55.16
C ASN A 4 31.19 2.71 -56.42
N ASP A 5 30.92 1.73 -57.28
CA ASP A 5 31.70 1.47 -58.50
C ASP A 5 31.59 2.59 -59.54
N LEU A 6 30.41 3.21 -59.68
CA LEU A 6 30.17 4.31 -60.63
C LEU A 6 31.00 5.55 -60.30
N ARG A 7 31.14 5.85 -59.01
CA ARG A 7 31.91 7.01 -58.52
C ARG A 7 33.30 6.63 -58.02
N ARG A 8 33.67 5.35 -58.17
CA ARG A 8 34.93 4.72 -57.72
C ARG A 8 35.35 5.14 -56.30
N GLN A 9 34.38 5.25 -55.40
CA GLN A 9 34.65 5.75 -54.05
C GLN A 9 33.63 5.25 -53.03
N ARG A 10 33.97 5.30 -51.75
CA ARG A 10 33.03 4.99 -50.66
C ARG A 10 32.01 6.12 -50.48
N PRO A 11 30.71 5.82 -50.26
CA PRO A 11 29.67 6.84 -50.06
C PRO A 11 29.97 7.85 -48.95
N CYS A 12 30.61 7.43 -47.84
CA CYS A 12 31.01 8.33 -46.76
C CYS A 12 32.03 9.38 -47.22
N VAL A 13 33.03 8.97 -48.00
CA VAL A 13 34.05 9.88 -48.54
C VAL A 13 33.44 10.83 -49.58
N LEU A 14 32.53 10.33 -50.41
CA LEU A 14 31.79 11.18 -51.35
C LEU A 14 30.94 12.22 -50.64
N TRP A 15 30.33 11.88 -49.50
CA TRP A 15 29.59 12.81 -48.67
C TRP A 15 30.51 13.84 -48.01
N GLU A 16 31.64 13.42 -47.42
CA GLU A 16 32.62 14.32 -46.82
C GLU A 16 33.16 15.34 -47.83
N LEU A 17 33.50 14.89 -49.05
CA LEU A 17 33.94 15.77 -50.13
C LEU A 17 32.85 16.76 -50.55
N ALA A 18 31.60 16.30 -50.66
CA ALA A 18 30.48 17.17 -50.98
C ALA A 18 30.24 18.22 -49.88
N VAL A 19 30.33 17.83 -48.61
CA VAL A 19 30.22 18.74 -47.46
C VAL A 19 31.38 19.73 -47.41
N ALA A 20 32.62 19.32 -47.72
CA ALA A 20 33.75 20.23 -47.78
C ALA A 20 33.59 21.28 -48.90
N GLN A 21 32.96 20.91 -50.02
CA GLN A 21 32.75 21.81 -51.16
C GLN A 21 31.54 22.74 -50.99
N SER A 22 30.42 22.21 -50.47
CA SER A 22 29.13 22.90 -50.45
C SER A 22 28.61 23.26 -49.05
N GLY A 23 29.26 22.75 -48.00
CA GLY A 23 28.79 22.83 -46.63
C GLY A 23 27.61 21.89 -46.32
N VAL A 24 27.22 21.83 -45.04
CA VAL A 24 25.92 21.25 -44.64
C VAL A 24 24.95 22.41 -44.48
N PRO A 25 23.79 22.41 -45.16
CA PRO A 25 22.75 23.40 -44.91
C PRO A 25 22.40 23.42 -43.43
N GLN A 26 22.49 24.60 -42.83
CA GLN A 26 22.07 24.77 -41.45
C GLN A 26 20.54 24.70 -41.37
N TYR A 27 20.04 24.08 -40.31
CA TYR A 27 18.63 24.13 -40.02
C TYR A 27 18.23 25.57 -39.67
N LEU A 28 17.33 26.15 -40.45
CA LEU A 28 16.90 27.55 -40.32
C LEU A 28 15.66 27.73 -39.43
N GLY A 29 15.06 26.64 -38.94
CA GLY A 29 13.88 26.68 -38.07
C GLY A 29 14.26 26.87 -36.59
N SER A 30 13.24 26.91 -35.73
CA SER A 30 13.47 27.05 -34.28
C SER A 30 14.13 25.77 -33.73
N PRO A 31 15.16 25.87 -32.88
CA PRO A 31 15.69 24.70 -32.18
C PRO A 31 14.63 23.87 -31.46
N ASP A 32 13.53 24.51 -31.03
CA ASP A 32 12.42 23.83 -30.37
C ASP A 32 11.60 22.94 -31.31
N ASP A 33 11.56 23.26 -32.61
CA ASP A 33 10.85 22.45 -33.61
C ASP A 33 11.53 21.08 -33.78
N LEU A 34 12.84 20.99 -33.52
CA LEU A 34 13.55 19.71 -33.51
C LEU A 34 13.00 18.77 -32.42
N LYS A 35 12.40 19.30 -31.35
CA LYS A 35 11.77 18.48 -30.30
C LYS A 35 10.49 17.78 -30.80
N LEU A 36 9.87 18.25 -31.88
CA LEU A 36 8.73 17.57 -32.51
C LEU A 36 9.15 16.29 -33.24
N LEU A 37 10.43 16.13 -33.58
CA LEU A 37 10.98 14.90 -34.16
C LEU A 37 11.14 13.78 -33.12
N LEU A 38 11.01 14.10 -31.83
CA LEU A 38 11.05 13.13 -30.74
C LEU A 38 9.77 12.29 -30.69
N MET A 39 9.79 11.26 -29.84
CA MET A 39 8.63 10.40 -29.69
C MET A 39 7.49 11.13 -28.98
N LYS A 40 6.35 11.30 -29.67
CA LYS A 40 5.11 11.76 -29.04
C LYS A 40 4.59 10.68 -28.09
N ALA A 41 4.45 11.02 -26.82
CA ALA A 41 3.87 10.15 -25.82
C ALA A 41 2.35 10.10 -25.95
N ARG A 42 1.80 8.88 -26.00
CA ARG A 42 0.35 8.66 -25.91
C ARG A 42 -0.06 8.43 -24.46
N ASN A 43 -1.03 9.18 -23.98
CA ASN A 43 -1.58 8.95 -22.64
C ASN A 43 -2.35 7.63 -22.60
N ARG A 44 -1.76 6.61 -21.95
CA ARG A 44 -2.38 5.28 -21.84
C ARG A 44 -3.52 5.24 -20.82
N LYS A 45 -3.53 6.15 -19.84
CA LYS A 45 -4.57 6.18 -18.78
C LYS A 45 -5.88 6.74 -19.32
N THR A 46 -5.79 7.77 -20.16
CA THR A 46 -6.92 8.43 -20.80
C THR A 46 -6.62 8.65 -22.28
N PRO A 47 -6.89 7.66 -23.17
CA PRO A 47 -6.47 7.70 -24.57
C PRO A 47 -7.01 8.84 -25.42
N GLN A 48 -8.13 9.44 -25.00
CA GLN A 48 -8.80 10.57 -25.67
C GLN A 48 -8.30 11.94 -25.18
N HIS A 49 -7.49 11.97 -24.14
CA HIS A 49 -7.04 13.21 -23.49
C HIS A 49 -5.52 13.30 -23.51
N GLY A 50 -5.03 14.53 -23.58
CA GLY A 50 -3.61 14.83 -23.36
C GLY A 50 -3.15 14.47 -21.95
N TYR A 51 -1.88 14.75 -21.66
CA TYR A 51 -1.40 14.70 -20.29
C TYR A 51 -1.92 15.89 -19.51
N ARG A 52 -2.13 15.68 -18.20
CA ARG A 52 -2.58 16.71 -17.27
C ARG A 52 -1.69 16.69 -16.04
N VAL A 53 -1.54 17.85 -15.41
CA VAL A 53 -0.84 17.97 -14.13
C VAL A 53 -1.66 17.29 -13.03
N GLN A 54 -1.02 16.43 -12.24
CA GLN A 54 -1.64 15.77 -11.09
C GLN A 54 -1.50 16.61 -9.81
N SER A 55 -2.27 16.23 -8.78
CA SER A 55 -2.22 16.85 -7.46
C SER A 55 -0.77 16.93 -6.94
N GLY A 56 -0.32 18.15 -6.62
CA GLY A 56 1.05 18.42 -6.15
C GLY A 56 2.03 18.96 -7.20
N ASN A 57 1.54 19.49 -8.34
CA ASN A 57 2.38 20.05 -9.42
C ASN A 57 3.37 19.04 -10.00
N ARG A 58 2.92 17.80 -10.18
CA ARG A 58 3.72 16.71 -10.74
C ARG A 58 3.04 16.11 -11.94
N LEU A 59 3.85 15.59 -12.85
CA LEU A 59 3.41 14.89 -14.04
C LEU A 59 3.75 13.39 -13.90
N SER A 60 2.78 12.52 -14.21
CA SER A 60 2.99 11.08 -14.20
C SER A 60 3.25 10.58 -15.62
N PHE A 61 4.43 10.01 -15.86
CA PHE A 61 4.79 9.40 -17.13
C PHE A 61 5.57 8.09 -16.89
N GLN A 62 5.14 7.01 -17.56
CA GLN A 62 5.72 5.66 -17.43
C GLN A 62 5.98 5.20 -15.97
N GLY A 63 5.08 5.52 -15.04
CA GLY A 63 5.20 5.12 -13.63
C GLY A 63 6.19 5.95 -12.80
N ARG A 64 6.73 7.03 -13.35
CA ARG A 64 7.60 7.99 -12.65
C ARG A 64 6.94 9.36 -12.54
N TRP A 65 7.44 10.16 -11.61
CA TRP A 65 7.02 11.54 -11.41
C TRP A 65 8.04 12.49 -12.01
N TYR A 66 7.53 13.45 -12.77
CA TYR A 66 8.28 14.54 -13.37
C TYR A 66 7.85 15.85 -12.76
N VAL A 67 8.81 16.76 -12.61
CA VAL A 67 8.64 18.06 -11.98
C VAL A 67 9.24 19.13 -12.86
N CYS A 68 8.53 20.24 -12.98
CA CYS A 68 9.09 21.50 -13.45
C CYS A 68 8.57 22.61 -12.53
N PRO A 69 9.45 23.21 -11.70
CA PRO A 69 9.07 24.32 -10.84
C PRO A 69 8.45 25.46 -11.65
N GLY A 70 7.31 25.98 -11.22
CA GLY A 70 6.62 27.11 -11.86
C GLY A 70 5.80 26.74 -13.11
N LEU A 71 6.33 25.91 -14.01
CA LEU A 71 5.64 25.57 -15.26
C LEU A 71 4.38 24.71 -15.04
N LEU A 72 4.52 23.61 -14.30
CA LEU A 72 3.40 22.69 -14.07
C LEU A 72 2.28 23.34 -13.24
N SER A 73 2.62 24.31 -12.40
CA SER A 73 1.60 25.09 -11.65
C SER A 73 0.71 25.90 -12.59
N ARG A 74 1.27 26.46 -13.67
CA ARG A 74 0.54 27.24 -14.68
C ARG A 74 -0.28 26.34 -15.63
N LEU A 75 0.18 25.11 -15.85
CA LEU A 75 -0.51 24.12 -16.69
C LEU A 75 -1.59 23.34 -15.94
N ARG A 76 -1.90 23.71 -14.70
CA ARG A 76 -2.92 23.05 -13.90
C ARG A 76 -4.29 23.21 -14.55
N GLY A 77 -4.97 22.09 -14.78
CA GLY A 77 -6.30 22.06 -15.42
C GLY A 77 -6.26 22.10 -16.96
N ARG A 78 -5.10 22.25 -17.58
CA ARG A 78 -4.92 22.17 -19.04
C ARG A 78 -4.45 20.79 -19.47
N GLU A 79 -4.75 20.44 -20.71
CA GLU A 79 -4.18 19.29 -21.40
C GLU A 79 -2.97 19.72 -22.23
N PHE A 80 -1.98 18.85 -22.31
CA PHE A 80 -0.77 19.08 -23.09
C PHE A 80 -0.23 17.78 -23.68
N ASP A 81 0.52 17.95 -24.75
CA ASP A 81 1.27 16.88 -25.40
C ASP A 81 2.67 16.76 -24.79
N LEU A 82 3.19 15.54 -24.82
CA LEU A 82 4.52 15.22 -24.30
C LEU A 82 5.36 14.58 -25.38
N TYR A 83 6.60 15.03 -25.48
CA TYR A 83 7.62 14.49 -26.37
C TYR A 83 8.81 14.02 -25.54
N TYR A 84 9.44 12.92 -25.93
CA TYR A 84 10.57 12.35 -25.20
C TYR A 84 11.57 11.63 -26.12
N ASP A 85 12.83 11.59 -25.69
CA ASP A 85 13.85 10.74 -26.33
C ASP A 85 13.82 9.35 -25.69
N ARG A 86 13.93 8.30 -26.50
CA ARG A 86 14.04 6.91 -26.01
C ARG A 86 15.39 6.63 -25.37
N ARG A 87 16.43 7.40 -25.74
CA ARG A 87 17.78 7.30 -25.19
C ARG A 87 17.93 8.05 -23.87
N ASP A 88 17.08 9.04 -23.63
CA ASP A 88 17.07 9.81 -22.40
C ASP A 88 15.63 10.15 -22.00
N VAL A 89 15.09 9.32 -21.11
CA VAL A 89 13.75 9.50 -20.55
C VAL A 89 13.80 10.38 -19.29
N GLY A 90 14.98 10.90 -18.90
CA GLY A 90 15.10 11.81 -17.76
C GLY A 90 14.36 13.14 -17.97
N VAL A 91 14.21 13.56 -19.24
CA VAL A 91 13.61 14.84 -19.65
C VAL A 91 12.40 14.60 -20.54
N LEU A 92 11.31 15.32 -20.25
CA LEU A 92 10.13 15.39 -21.10
C LEU A 92 9.94 16.81 -21.61
N TYR A 93 9.59 16.94 -22.88
CA TYR A 93 9.29 18.21 -23.52
C TYR A 93 7.77 18.37 -23.57
N ILE A 94 7.28 19.47 -23.02
CA ILE A 94 5.84 19.76 -22.90
C ILE A 94 5.43 20.71 -24.01
N PHE A 95 4.37 20.35 -24.72
CA PHE A 95 3.78 21.14 -25.78
C PHE A 95 2.31 21.44 -25.47
N VAL A 96 1.91 22.70 -25.61
CA VAL A 96 0.52 23.13 -25.43
C VAL A 96 0.06 23.71 -26.75
N GLU A 97 -1.03 23.16 -27.32
CA GLU A 97 -1.60 23.65 -28.58
C GLU A 97 -0.58 23.72 -29.74
N GLY A 98 0.44 22.86 -29.72
CA GLY A 98 1.51 22.81 -30.73
C GLY A 98 2.74 23.66 -30.42
N GLU A 99 2.69 24.52 -29.39
CA GLU A 99 3.82 25.35 -28.98
C GLU A 99 4.63 24.68 -27.86
N TYR A 100 5.95 24.80 -27.96
CA TYR A 100 6.86 24.33 -26.91
C TYR A 100 6.77 25.25 -25.69
N VAL A 101 6.46 24.67 -24.53
CA VAL A 101 6.25 25.43 -23.28
C VAL A 101 7.40 25.23 -22.29
N GLY A 102 8.01 24.05 -22.27
CA GLY A 102 9.17 23.81 -21.41
C GLY A 102 9.48 22.35 -21.17
N GLU A 103 10.42 22.12 -20.27
CA GLU A 103 10.92 20.79 -19.89
C GLU A 103 10.43 20.38 -18.51
N ALA A 104 10.20 19.08 -18.33
CA ALA A 104 9.99 18.48 -17.02
C ALA A 104 11.01 17.37 -16.78
N TYR A 105 11.61 17.38 -15.59
CA TYR A 105 12.70 16.49 -15.23
C TYR A 105 12.23 15.42 -14.26
N CYS A 106 12.76 14.20 -14.37
CA CYS A 106 12.53 13.14 -13.41
C CYS A 106 13.59 13.18 -12.30
N PRO A 107 13.25 13.52 -11.04
CA PRO A 107 14.22 13.56 -9.94
C PRO A 107 14.95 12.23 -9.71
N GLN A 108 14.31 11.11 -10.03
CA GLN A 108 14.86 9.76 -9.84
C GLN A 108 15.89 9.37 -10.89
N LEU A 109 15.89 10.04 -12.05
CA LEU A 109 16.82 9.79 -13.16
C LEU A 109 17.83 10.94 -13.31
N MET A 110 17.87 11.86 -12.34
CA MET A 110 18.86 12.94 -12.32
C MET A 110 20.27 12.35 -12.16
N GLY A 111 21.22 12.86 -12.94
CA GLY A 111 22.63 12.49 -12.85
C GLY A 111 23.18 11.71 -14.05
N GLY A 112 22.35 11.33 -15.02
CA GLY A 112 22.81 10.69 -16.25
C GLY A 112 21.69 10.53 -17.27
N ARG A 113 22.06 10.22 -18.52
CA ARG A 113 21.09 9.83 -19.55
C ARG A 113 20.65 8.41 -19.28
N VAL A 114 19.34 8.21 -19.13
CA VAL A 114 18.77 6.89 -18.88
C VAL A 114 17.81 6.54 -20.00
N SER A 115 18.12 5.45 -20.70
CA SER A 115 17.29 4.96 -21.79
C SER A 115 15.97 4.37 -21.28
N GLU A 116 14.99 4.27 -22.17
CA GLU A 116 13.68 3.68 -21.85
C GLU A 116 13.81 2.23 -21.35
N TRP A 117 14.79 1.49 -21.87
CA TRP A 117 15.04 0.11 -21.46
C TRP A 117 15.63 0.04 -20.05
N GLU A 118 16.65 0.84 -19.75
CA GLU A 118 17.24 0.92 -18.41
C GLU A 118 16.21 1.38 -17.38
N ALA A 119 15.43 2.41 -17.71
CA ALA A 119 14.39 2.92 -16.82
C ALA A 119 13.29 1.87 -16.51
N ARG A 120 13.02 0.94 -17.43
CA ARG A 120 12.13 -0.22 -17.22
C ARG A 120 12.80 -1.30 -16.39
N ALA A 121 14.08 -1.61 -16.64
CA ALA A 121 14.85 -2.57 -15.86
C ALA A 121 14.95 -2.14 -14.38
N MET A 122 15.27 -0.87 -14.12
CA MET A 122 15.29 -0.30 -12.77
C MET A 122 13.94 -0.44 -12.06
N ARG A 123 12.83 -0.22 -12.76
CA ARG A 123 11.49 -0.38 -12.16
C ARG A 123 11.19 -1.81 -11.78
N LYS A 124 11.52 -2.77 -12.65
CA LYS A 124 11.34 -4.18 -12.36
C LYS A 124 12.14 -4.59 -11.12
N HIS A 125 13.39 -4.13 -11.05
CA HIS A 125 14.24 -4.35 -9.87
C HIS A 125 13.64 -3.71 -8.61
N ASP A 126 13.17 -2.46 -8.67
CA ASP A 126 12.51 -1.80 -7.53
C ASP A 126 11.23 -2.53 -7.07
N GLU A 127 10.46 -3.07 -8.00
CA GLU A 127 9.27 -3.89 -7.71
C GLU A 127 9.63 -5.20 -7.01
N GLU A 128 10.67 -5.88 -7.47
CA GLU A 128 11.22 -7.10 -6.83
C GLU A 128 11.73 -6.79 -5.42
N GLN A 129 12.50 -5.72 -5.24
CA GLN A 129 12.99 -5.30 -3.92
C GLN A 129 11.85 -4.93 -2.97
N ARG A 130 10.80 -4.25 -3.47
CA ARG A 130 9.60 -3.96 -2.68
C ARG A 130 8.84 -5.22 -2.29
N HIS A 131 8.79 -6.20 -3.17
CA HIS A 131 8.16 -7.49 -2.87
C HIS A 131 8.88 -8.20 -1.74
N LEU A 132 10.21 -8.35 -1.86
CA LEU A 132 11.05 -8.96 -0.83
C LEU A 132 10.94 -8.23 0.51
N ALA A 133 11.03 -6.90 0.51
CA ALA A 133 10.87 -6.10 1.72
C ALA A 133 9.48 -6.27 2.36
N ARG A 134 8.43 -6.40 1.54
CA ARG A 134 7.07 -6.66 2.02
C ARG A 134 6.97 -8.03 2.67
N GLU A 135 7.50 -9.07 2.03
CA GLU A 135 7.50 -10.43 2.56
C GLU A 135 8.23 -10.52 3.91
N GLN A 136 9.39 -9.86 4.02
CA GLN A 136 10.14 -9.78 5.27
C GLN A 136 9.43 -8.96 6.36
N GLY A 137 8.67 -7.92 5.97
CA GLY A 137 7.95 -7.07 6.92
C GLY A 137 6.64 -7.66 7.45
N LEU A 138 6.02 -8.60 6.73
CA LEU A 138 4.77 -9.27 7.16
C LEU A 138 4.88 -9.96 8.54
N PRO A 139 5.88 -10.82 8.81
CA PRO A 139 5.99 -11.46 10.13
C PRO A 139 6.24 -10.45 11.25
N VAL A 140 7.04 -9.41 11.00
CA VAL A 140 7.30 -8.34 11.98
C VAL A 140 6.00 -7.60 12.31
N ARG A 141 5.23 -7.24 11.28
CA ARG A 141 3.94 -6.56 11.46
C ARG A 141 2.93 -7.43 12.20
N ALA A 142 2.86 -8.72 11.88
CA ALA A 142 1.98 -9.66 12.58
C ALA A 142 2.35 -9.75 14.08
N ARG A 143 3.64 -9.90 14.39
CA ARG A 143 4.14 -9.93 15.76
C ARG A 143 3.81 -8.65 16.54
N ILE A 144 4.04 -7.47 15.95
CA ILE A 144 3.70 -6.18 16.60
C ILE A 144 2.19 -6.09 16.88
N GLN A 145 1.35 -6.55 15.95
CA GLN A 145 -0.11 -6.54 16.14
C GLN A 145 -0.55 -7.51 17.24
N ASP A 146 0.06 -8.69 17.32
CA ASP A 146 -0.24 -9.68 18.35
C ASP A 146 0.22 -9.22 19.73
N GLU A 147 1.42 -8.62 19.84
CA GLU A 147 1.92 -7.99 21.06
C GLU A 147 0.99 -6.86 21.53
N ALA A 148 0.55 -5.99 20.61
CA ALA A 148 -0.39 -4.91 20.93
C ALA A 148 -1.76 -5.43 21.40
N LYS A 149 -2.29 -6.49 20.76
CA LYS A 149 -3.54 -7.15 21.19
C LYS A 149 -3.39 -7.82 22.55
N ALA A 150 -2.26 -8.49 22.80
CA ALA A 150 -1.95 -9.12 24.08
C ALA A 150 -1.88 -8.09 25.21
N SER A 151 -1.22 -6.96 24.98
CA SER A 151 -1.15 -5.84 25.93
C SER A 151 -2.55 -5.30 26.27
N ARG A 152 -3.42 -5.07 25.27
CA ARG A 152 -4.81 -4.63 25.49
C ARG A 152 -5.62 -5.65 26.31
N ARG A 153 -5.47 -6.94 26.01
CA ARG A 153 -6.12 -8.02 26.77
C ARG A 153 -5.67 -8.00 28.23
N ARG A 154 -4.36 -7.95 28.50
CA ARG A 154 -3.79 -7.87 29.85
C ARG A 154 -4.34 -6.67 30.63
N HIS A 155 -4.36 -5.50 30.00
CA HIS A 155 -4.90 -4.29 30.63
C HIS A 155 -6.40 -4.44 30.96
N SER A 156 -7.19 -4.99 30.04
CA SER A 156 -8.61 -5.24 30.31
C SER A 156 -8.86 -6.25 31.44
N THR A 157 -8.01 -7.27 31.57
CA THR A 157 -8.12 -8.26 32.64
C THR A 157 -7.71 -7.68 33.99
N GLU A 158 -6.66 -6.85 34.01
CA GLU A 158 -6.23 -6.13 35.22
C GLU A 158 -7.31 -5.17 35.71
N ILE A 159 -7.96 -4.41 34.81
CA ILE A 159 -9.07 -3.54 35.17
C ILE A 159 -10.24 -4.34 35.76
N ARG A 160 -10.64 -5.45 35.14
CA ARG A 160 -11.73 -6.29 35.66
C ARG A 160 -11.39 -6.87 37.02
N ALA A 161 -10.17 -7.36 37.22
CA ALA A 161 -9.72 -7.89 38.51
C ALA A 161 -9.73 -6.80 39.59
N SER A 162 -9.26 -5.60 39.26
CA SER A 162 -9.28 -4.45 40.18
C SER A 162 -10.71 -4.02 40.54
N GLU A 163 -11.61 -3.94 39.57
CA GLU A 163 -13.02 -3.62 39.82
C GLU A 163 -13.74 -4.71 40.60
N GLN A 164 -13.45 -6.00 40.35
CA GLN A 164 -14.00 -7.11 41.13
C GLN A 164 -13.53 -7.05 42.60
N ALA A 165 -12.25 -6.76 42.84
CA ALA A 165 -11.72 -6.57 44.19
C ALA A 165 -12.42 -5.40 44.91
N ARG A 166 -12.63 -4.27 44.22
CA ARG A 166 -13.40 -3.13 44.77
C ARG A 166 -14.83 -3.51 45.11
N GLN A 167 -15.49 -4.31 44.29
CA GLN A 167 -16.85 -4.79 44.57
C GLN A 167 -16.89 -5.69 45.82
N TRP A 168 -15.91 -6.59 45.97
CA TRP A 168 -15.81 -7.44 47.17
C TRP A 168 -15.55 -6.63 48.44
N ASP A 169 -14.70 -5.60 48.37
CA ASP A 169 -14.47 -4.72 49.52
C ASP A 169 -15.71 -3.90 49.90
N ARG A 170 -16.53 -3.47 48.92
CA ARG A 170 -17.83 -2.85 49.21
C ARG A 170 -18.80 -3.83 49.88
N GLN A 171 -18.85 -5.08 49.39
CA GLN A 171 -19.68 -6.12 50.00
C GLN A 171 -19.25 -6.44 51.44
N ARG A 172 -17.98 -6.32 51.79
CA ARG A 172 -17.52 -6.51 53.19
C ARG A 172 -18.11 -5.52 54.18
N GLY A 173 -18.55 -4.34 53.74
CA GLY A 173 -19.27 -3.39 54.59
C GLY A 173 -20.73 -3.79 54.85
N ASP A 174 -21.38 -4.41 53.86
CA ASP A 174 -22.80 -4.80 53.88
C ASP A 174 -23.02 -6.23 54.39
N ILE A 175 -21.99 -7.08 54.34
CA ILE A 175 -22.00 -8.38 55.00
C ILE A 175 -21.81 -8.11 56.47
N HIS A 176 -22.87 -8.29 57.26
CA HIS A 176 -22.79 -8.35 58.71
C HIS A 176 -22.51 -9.80 59.11
N PRO A 177 -21.23 -10.24 59.19
CA PRO A 177 -20.89 -11.64 59.45
C PRO A 177 -21.51 -12.14 60.76
N ALA A 178 -21.66 -11.25 61.74
CA ALA A 178 -22.35 -11.52 63.00
C ALA A 178 -23.82 -11.92 62.79
N ILE A 179 -24.60 -11.16 62.01
CA ILE A 179 -26.01 -11.43 61.73
C ILE A 179 -26.18 -12.73 60.95
N VAL A 180 -25.30 -12.97 59.96
CA VAL A 180 -25.32 -14.22 59.18
C VAL A 180 -24.96 -15.41 60.05
N SER A 181 -23.96 -15.28 60.92
CA SER A 181 -23.60 -16.36 61.87
C SER A 181 -24.69 -16.63 62.90
N GLU A 182 -25.38 -15.60 63.40
CA GLU A 182 -26.54 -15.76 64.29
C GLU A 182 -27.71 -16.43 63.57
N GLN A 183 -27.98 -16.07 62.32
CA GLN A 183 -29.04 -16.70 61.53
C GLN A 183 -28.72 -18.17 61.22
N LEU A 184 -27.47 -18.49 60.88
CA LEU A 184 -27.02 -19.87 60.67
C LEU A 184 -27.11 -20.69 61.96
N ALA A 185 -26.66 -20.14 63.09
CA ALA A 185 -26.78 -20.79 64.40
C ALA A 185 -28.26 -21.01 64.77
N ASN A 186 -29.13 -20.04 64.47
CA ASN A 186 -30.57 -20.17 64.65
C ASN A 186 -31.21 -21.22 63.74
N ILE A 187 -30.74 -21.39 62.50
CA ILE A 187 -31.21 -22.43 61.58
C ILE A 187 -30.73 -23.82 62.03
N GLU A 188 -29.49 -23.93 62.50
CA GLU A 188 -28.97 -25.18 63.07
C GLU A 188 -29.69 -25.56 64.36
N ALA A 189 -30.00 -24.59 65.23
CA ALA A 189 -30.80 -24.79 66.42
C ALA A 189 -32.28 -25.10 66.10
N LYS A 190 -32.82 -24.52 65.03
CA LYS A 190 -34.16 -24.83 64.48
C LYS A 190 -34.16 -26.04 63.55
N LYS A 191 -33.17 -26.93 63.58
CA LYS A 191 -33.25 -28.24 62.92
C LYS A 191 -34.50 -28.98 63.40
N LEU A 192 -35.60 -28.78 62.65
CA LEU A 192 -36.78 -29.60 62.72
C LEU A 192 -36.31 -31.02 62.42
N ALA A 193 -36.72 -31.96 63.27
CA ALA A 193 -36.42 -33.37 63.08
C ALA A 193 -36.67 -33.74 61.60
N PRO A 194 -35.76 -34.49 60.96
CA PRO A 194 -35.96 -34.87 59.56
C PRO A 194 -37.37 -35.45 59.42
N PRO A 195 -38.18 -34.97 58.46
CA PRO A 195 -39.54 -35.45 58.31
C PRO A 195 -39.48 -36.97 58.21
N LYS A 196 -40.28 -37.68 59.04
CA LYS A 196 -40.43 -39.13 58.93
C LYS A 196 -41.04 -39.43 57.57
N LEU A 197 -40.18 -39.65 56.58
CA LEU A 197 -40.58 -40.12 55.28
C LEU A 197 -41.12 -41.55 55.47
N PRO A 198 -42.30 -41.89 54.92
CA PRO A 198 -42.73 -43.27 54.88
C PRO A 198 -41.67 -44.11 54.14
N PRO A 199 -41.52 -45.41 54.49
CA PRO A 199 -40.57 -46.28 53.82
C PRO A 199 -40.81 -46.22 52.31
N ALA A 200 -39.74 -45.98 51.55
CA ALA A 200 -39.80 -45.92 50.11
C ALA A 200 -40.46 -47.21 49.58
N ARG A 201 -41.60 -47.07 48.90
CA ARG A 201 -42.11 -48.17 48.09
C ARG A 201 -41.09 -48.39 46.97
N PRO A 202 -40.59 -49.62 46.78
CA PRO A 202 -39.83 -49.94 45.59
C PRO A 202 -40.70 -49.59 44.39
N ASP A 203 -40.18 -48.79 43.47
CA ASP A 203 -40.82 -48.59 42.18
C ASP A 203 -40.93 -49.97 41.49
N ALA A 204 -42.09 -50.28 40.91
CA ALA A 204 -42.21 -51.47 40.09
C ALA A 204 -41.30 -51.31 38.87
N ASP A 205 -40.37 -52.26 38.69
CA ASP A 205 -39.21 -52.16 37.79
C ASP A 205 -39.52 -51.92 36.30
N ASP A 206 -40.79 -51.94 35.87
CA ASP A 206 -41.11 -52.05 34.44
C ASP A 206 -41.78 -50.82 33.77
N ALA A 207 -41.92 -49.67 34.46
CA ALA A 207 -42.77 -48.59 33.92
C ALA A 207 -42.12 -47.24 33.57
N ARG A 208 -40.79 -47.04 33.72
CA ARG A 208 -40.18 -45.75 33.36
C ARG A 208 -38.84 -45.88 32.63
N PRO A 209 -38.73 -45.48 31.35
CA PRO A 209 -37.45 -45.49 30.65
C PRO A 209 -36.54 -44.38 31.22
N VAL A 210 -35.45 -44.78 31.88
CA VAL A 210 -34.38 -43.89 32.32
C VAL A 210 -33.65 -43.35 31.08
N ARG A 211 -33.91 -42.10 30.70
CA ARG A 211 -33.12 -41.42 29.67
C ARG A 211 -31.81 -40.91 30.27
N ILE A 212 -30.73 -41.65 30.02
CA ILE A 212 -29.36 -41.24 30.35
C ILE A 212 -28.96 -40.10 29.42
N LEU A 213 -28.80 -38.89 29.97
CA LEU A 213 -28.31 -37.74 29.21
C LEU A 213 -26.78 -37.83 29.09
N PRO A 214 -26.21 -37.58 27.88
CA PRO A 214 -24.77 -37.63 27.69
C PRO A 214 -24.09 -36.46 28.41
N VAL A 215 -23.28 -36.79 29.41
CA VAL A 215 -22.38 -35.83 30.07
C VAL A 215 -21.22 -35.55 29.12
N ARG A 216 -21.12 -34.31 28.61
CA ARG A 216 -19.92 -33.86 27.90
C ARG A 216 -18.77 -33.74 28.89
N LYS A 217 -17.73 -34.56 28.70
CA LYS A 217 -16.43 -34.36 29.35
C LYS A 217 -15.76 -33.14 28.73
N MET A 218 -15.35 -32.18 29.56
CA MET A 218 -14.34 -31.17 29.21
C MET A 218 -12.96 -31.78 29.28
#